data_AF-A0A821YRA3-F1
#
_entry.id   AF-A0A821YRA3-F1
#
_cell.length_a   1.000
_cell.length_b   1.000
_cell.length_c   1.000
_cell.angle_alpha   90.00
_cell.angle_beta   90.00
_cell.angle_gamma   90.00
#
_symmetry.space_group_name_H-M   'P 1'
#
loop_
_entity.id
_entity.type
_entity.pdbx_description
1 polymer ?
#
loop_
_entity_poly.entity_id
_entity_poly.type
_entity_poly.pdbx_seq_one_letter_code
_entity_poly.pdbx_strand_id
1 'polypeptide(L)' 'DYIVVGSGSAGAVVANCLSEQSDKCGLPIEAGGVDTNRDIQTPAAWQVK' A
#
# COMPACT_ATOMS: atom_id res chain seq x y z
N ASP A 1 -15.30 -4.21 11.20
CA ASP A 1 -14.71 -4.17 9.84
C ASP A 1 -14.48 -2.74 9.40
N TYR A 2 -13.48 -2.50 8.55
CA TYR A 2 -12.99 -1.17 8.20
C TYR A 2 -12.74 -1.04 6.69
N ILE A 3 -13.03 0.13 6.13
CA ILE A 3 -12.58 0.52 4.79
C ILE A 3 -11.59 1.67 4.96
N VAL A 4 -10.38 1.53 4.41
CA VAL A 4 -9.32 2.53 4.45
C VAL A 4 -9.22 3.19 3.07
N VAL A 5 -9.51 4.48 2.97
CA VAL A 5 -9.48 5.20 1.69
C VAL A 5 -8.13 5.89 1.51
N GLY A 6 -7.39 5.47 0.49
CA GLY A 6 -5.98 5.80 0.25
C GLY A 6 -5.06 4.81 0.95
N SER A 7 -4.22 4.10 0.18
CA SER A 7 -3.17 3.17 0.64
C SER A 7 -1.75 3.79 0.52
N GLY A 8 -1.67 5.12 0.57
CA GLY A 8 -0.41 5.84 0.74
C GLY A 8 0.20 5.55 2.13
N SER A 9 1.27 6.24 2.50
CA SER A 9 2.08 5.90 3.69
C SER A 9 1.26 5.71 4.98
N ALA A 10 0.33 6.62 5.29
CA ALA A 10 -0.51 6.50 6.48
C ALA A 10 -1.56 5.39 6.36
N GLY A 11 -2.19 5.26 5.18
CA GLY A 11 -3.21 4.25 4.92
C GLY A 11 -2.67 2.83 4.99
N ALA A 12 -1.47 2.60 4.44
CA ALA A 12 -0.78 1.32 4.50
C ALA A 12 -0.46 0.90 5.95
N VAL A 13 -0.01 1.82 6.79
CA VAL A 13 0.28 1.55 8.22
C VAL A 13 -1.01 1.19 8.96
N VAL A 14 -2.08 1.98 8.78
CA VAL A 14 -3.37 1.70 9.43
C VAL A 14 -3.93 0.35 8.97
N ALA A 15 -3.89 0.05 7.68
CA ALA A 15 -4.34 -1.23 7.14
C ALA A 15 -3.53 -2.41 7.71
N ASN A 16 -2.20 -2.27 7.82
CA ASN A 16 -1.34 -3.29 8.42
C ASN A 16 -1.70 -3.53 9.91
N CYS A 17 -1.80 -2.47 10.71
CA CYS A 17 -2.17 -2.59 12.13
C CYS A 17 -3.57 -3.19 12.35
N LEU A 18 -4.52 -2.93 11.44
CA LEU A 18 -5.83 -3.57 11.48
C LEU A 18 -5.77 -5.05 11.13
N SER A 19 -4.93 -5.43 10.17
CA SER A 19 -4.77 -6.82 9.72
C SER A 19 -4.17 -7.77 10.76
N GLU A 20 -3.45 -7.24 11.76
CA GLU A 20 -2.89 -8.00 12.88
C GLU A 20 -3.97 -8.48 13.87
N GLN A 21 -5.17 -7.91 13.82
CA GLN A 21 -6.26 -8.22 14.74
C GLN A 21 -7.20 -9.23 14.09
N SER A 22 -7.17 -10.48 14.57
CA SER A 22 -7.91 -11.60 13.97
C SER A 22 -9.44 -11.42 13.93
N ASP A 23 -9.98 -10.52 14.75
CA ASP A 23 -11.40 -10.16 14.81
C ASP A 23 -11.79 -9.00 13.88
N LYS A 24 -10.83 -8.43 13.14
CA LYS A 24 -11.05 -7.25 12.28
C LYS A 24 -10.68 -7.56 10.84
N CYS A 25 -11.60 -7.30 9.92
CA CYS A 25 -11.30 -7.25 8.49
C CYS A 25 -11.11 -5.80 8.03
N GLY A 26 -10.07 -5.56 7.23
CA GLY A 26 -9.76 -4.25 6.64
C GLY A 26 -9.71 -4.33 5.11
N LEU A 27 -10.36 -3.39 4.44
CA LEU A 27 -10.31 -3.22 2.99
C LEU A 27 -9.67 -1.86 2.64
N PRO A 28 -8.38 -1.82 2.29
CA PRO A 28 -7.79 -0.62 1.72
C PRO A 28 -8.21 -0.45 0.25
N ILE A 29 -8.51 0.79 -0.14
CA ILE A 29 -8.76 1.19 -1.53
C ILE A 29 -7.86 2.36 -1.90
N GLU A 30 -7.24 2.32 -3.07
CA GLU A 30 -6.45 3.42 -3.61
C GLU A 30 -6.81 3.63 -5.09
N ALA A 31 -6.76 4.89 -5.55
CA ALA A 31 -7.05 5.23 -6.94
C ALA A 31 -5.99 4.69 -7.92
N GLY A 32 -4.75 4.54 -7.47
CA GLY A 32 -3.65 3.96 -8.23
C GLY A 32 -3.68 2.43 -8.26
N GLY A 33 -2.80 1.85 -9.08
CA GLY A 33 -2.54 0.41 -9.10
C GLY A 33 -1.38 0.01 -8.18
N VAL A 34 -1.10 -1.30 -8.12
CA VAL A 34 0.12 -1.79 -7.47
C VAL A 34 1.34 -1.24 -8.18
N ASP A 35 2.28 -0.72 -7.39
CA ASP A 35 3.55 -0.27 -7.92
C ASP A 35 4.37 -1.48 -8.40
N THR A 36 4.48 -1.60 -9.72
CA THR A 36 5.25 -2.65 -10.40
C THR A 36 6.33 -2.05 -11.29
N ASN A 37 6.51 -0.73 -11.28
CA ASN A 37 7.49 -0.05 -12.11
C ASN A 37 8.89 -0.26 -11.52
N ARG A 38 9.80 -0.83 -12.31
CA ARG A 38 11.19 -1.05 -11.89
C ARG A 38 11.92 0.22 -11.46
N ASP A 39 11.58 1.35 -12.06
CA ASP A 39 12.16 2.66 -11.70
C ASP A 39 11.85 3.04 -10.24
N ILE A 40 10.75 2.53 -9.69
CA ILE A 40 10.31 2.80 -8.33
C ILE A 40 10.79 1.69 -7.37
N GLN A 41 10.73 0.43 -7.82
CA GLN A 41 11.12 -0.74 -7.02
C GLN A 41 12.64 -0.85 -6.80
N THR A 42 13.45 -0.40 -7.78
CA THR A 42 14.92 -0.50 -7.73
C THR A 42 15.52 0.90 -7.81
N PRO A 43 16.04 1.45 -6.70
CA PRO A 43 16.60 2.82 -6.69
C PRO A 43 17.70 3.05 -7.73
N ALA A 44 18.51 2.03 -8.02
CA ALA A 44 19.57 2.10 -9.03
C ALA A 44 19.07 2.01 -10.49
N ALA A 45 17.82 1.60 -10.73
CA ALA A 45 17.22 1.55 -12.07
C ALA A 45 16.72 2.92 -12.53
N TRP A 46 16.51 3.86 -11.60
CA TRP A 46 16.08 5.21 -11.90
C TRP A 46 17.09 5.89 -12.84
N GLN A 47 16.64 6.24 -14.05
CA GLN A 47 17.44 6.87 -15.13
C GLN A 47 18.44 5.95 -15.85
N VAL A 48 18.41 4.64 -15.62
CA VAL A 48 19.09 3.68 -16.50
C VAL A 48 18.20 3.48 -17.73
N LYS A 49 18.27 4.43 -18.65
CA LYS A 49 17.66 4.32 -19.97
C LYS A 49 18.47 3.41 -20.88
#